data_AF-A0A0F9V4Z0-F1
#
_entry.id   AF-A0A0F9V4Z0-F1
#
_cell.length_a   1.000
_cell.length_b   1.000
_cell.length_c   1.000
_cell.angle_alpha   90.00
_cell.angle_beta   90.00
_cell.angle_gamma   90.00
#
_symmetry.space_group_name_H-M   'P 1'
#
loop_
_entity.id
_entity.type
_entity.pdbx_description
1 polymer ?
#
loop_
_entity_poly.entity_id
_entity_poly.type
_entity_poly.pdbx_seq_one_letter_code
_entity_poly.pdbx_strand_id
1 'polypeptide(L)'
;MKDLNNVNNIVIATVLLAVVLSVGCGANLTEKATKNVGRYKEAVDKAKQTTAQVELKIVETAEEAYHAENGTYTSNISDLEQFGQIPDGVTILEANESNFRLKLEKNGQTYYFPDK
;
A
#
# COMPACT_ATOMS: atom_id res chain seq x y z
N MET A 1 2.41 -4.49 -18.82
CA MET A 1 1.85 -4.27 -17.46
C MET A 1 0.37 -4.68 -17.36
N LYS A 2 -0.04 -5.82 -17.96
CA LYS A 2 -1.43 -6.34 -17.83
C LYS A 2 -1.52 -7.58 -16.93
N ASP A 3 -0.39 -8.16 -16.55
CA ASP A 3 -0.36 -9.46 -15.89
C ASP A 3 -0.37 -9.40 -14.37
N LEU A 4 0.18 -8.35 -13.75
CA LEU A 4 0.23 -8.24 -12.27
C LEU A 4 -1.16 -8.06 -11.63
N ASN A 5 -2.06 -7.31 -12.27
CA ASN A 5 -3.45 -7.19 -11.81
C ASN A 5 -4.23 -8.50 -11.95
N ASN A 6 -3.87 -9.34 -12.92
CA ASN A 6 -4.52 -10.62 -13.14
C ASN A 6 -4.04 -11.67 -12.12
N VAL A 7 -2.74 -11.69 -11.81
CA VAL A 7 -2.17 -12.59 -10.79
C VAL A 7 -2.71 -12.28 -9.39
N ASN A 8 -2.80 -11.00 -9.01
CA ASN A 8 -3.37 -10.61 -7.71
C ASN A 8 -4.86 -10.99 -7.60
N ASN A 9 -5.65 -10.76 -8.65
CA ASN A 9 -7.06 -11.18 -8.68
C ASN A 9 -7.22 -12.70 -8.65
N ILE A 10 -6.34 -13.46 -9.31
CA ILE A 10 -6.37 -14.93 -9.33
C ILE A 10 -6.04 -15.50 -7.94
N VAL A 11 -5.07 -14.94 -7.22
CA VAL A 11 -4.73 -15.37 -5.85
C VAL A 11 -5.86 -15.05 -4.87
N ILE A 12 -6.45 -13.86 -4.96
CA ILE A 12 -7.61 -13.48 -4.12
C ILE A 12 -8.82 -14.38 -4.42
N ALA A 13 -9.10 -14.66 -5.69
CA ALA A 13 -10.21 -15.51 -6.09
C ALA A 13 -10.02 -16.98 -5.68
N THR A 14 -8.79 -17.51 -5.75
CA THR A 14 -8.49 -18.90 -5.35
C THR A 14 -8.56 -19.09 -3.85
N VAL A 15 -8.14 -18.10 -3.05
CA VAL A 15 -8.29 -18.14 -1.58
C VAL A 15 -9.78 -18.09 -1.20
N LEU A 16 -10.58 -17.25 -1.85
CA LEU A 16 -12.03 -17.20 -1.60
C LEU A 16 -12.75 -18.50 -2.00
N LEU A 17 -12.39 -19.11 -3.13
CA LEU A 17 -13.06 -20.31 -3.64
C LEU A 17 -12.74 -21.56 -2.80
N ALA A 18 -11.50 -21.70 -2.31
CA ALA A 18 -11.10 -22.81 -1.45
C ALA A 18 -11.78 -22.76 -0.06
N VAL A 19 -12.07 -21.57 0.45
CA VAL A 19 -12.81 -21.39 1.72
C VAL A 19 -14.28 -21.76 1.55
N VAL A 20 -14.89 -21.50 0.40
CA VAL A 20 -16.29 -21.85 0.11
C VAL A 20 -16.49 -23.37 -0.05
N LEU A 21 -15.50 -24.10 -0.58
CA LEU A 21 -15.62 -25.55 -0.80
C LEU A 21 -15.35 -26.42 0.45
N SER A 22 -14.77 -25.86 1.52
CA SER A 22 -14.45 -26.61 2.75
C SER A 22 -15.55 -26.62 3.81
N VAL A 23 -16.65 -25.88 3.59
CA VAL A 23 -17.79 -25.84 4.52
C VAL A 23 -18.86 -26.84 4.09
N GLY A 24 -18.62 -28.11 4.43
CA GLY A 24 -19.64 -29.15 4.46
C GLY A 24 -20.82 -28.75 5.36
N CYS A 25 -22.01 -29.00 4.83
CA CYS A 25 -23.34 -28.74 5.35
C CYS A 25 -23.48 -28.83 6.90
N GLY A 26 -23.99 -27.77 7.54
CA GLY A 26 -24.41 -27.78 8.95
C GLY A 26 -24.84 -26.40 9.42
N ALA A 27 -26.02 -26.28 10.02
CA ALA A 27 -26.73 -25.03 10.35
C ALA A 27 -26.10 -24.16 11.48
N ASN A 28 -24.77 -24.13 11.60
CA ASN A 28 -24.00 -23.21 12.45
C ASN A 28 -22.85 -22.53 11.69
N LEU A 29 -22.92 -22.59 10.36
CA LEU A 29 -21.92 -22.05 9.43
C LEU A 29 -21.96 -20.53 9.34
N THR A 30 -23.13 -19.90 9.49
CA THR A 30 -23.32 -18.47 9.23
C THR A 30 -22.59 -17.58 10.25
N GLU A 31 -22.62 -17.92 11.54
CA GLU A 31 -21.97 -17.12 12.59
C GLU A 31 -20.44 -17.31 12.57
N LYS A 32 -19.97 -18.55 12.35
CA LYS A 32 -18.53 -18.86 12.17
C LYS A 32 -17.98 -18.25 10.87
N ALA A 33 -18.72 -18.32 9.77
CA ALA A 33 -18.34 -17.70 8.50
C ALA A 33 -18.29 -16.17 8.62
N THR A 34 -19.29 -15.54 9.25
CA THR A 34 -19.31 -14.08 9.45
C THR A 34 -18.13 -13.61 10.29
N LYS A 35 -17.81 -14.31 11.39
CA LYS A 35 -16.64 -14.00 12.23
C LYS A 35 -15.32 -14.17 11.47
N ASN A 36 -15.19 -15.20 10.64
CA ASN A 36 -14.00 -15.42 9.82
C ASN A 36 -13.86 -14.38 8.70
N VAL A 37 -14.97 -14.00 8.04
CA VAL A 37 -14.98 -12.90 7.05
C VAL A 37 -14.54 -11.59 7.69
N GLY A 38 -14.99 -11.27 8.91
CA GLY A 38 -14.52 -10.11 9.66
C GLY A 38 -13.02 -10.13 9.91
N ARG A 39 -12.49 -11.25 10.40
CA ARG A 39 -11.03 -11.44 10.61
C ARG A 39 -10.22 -11.34 9.31
N TYR A 40 -10.74 -11.86 8.20
CA TYR A 40 -10.08 -11.74 6.91
C TYR A 40 -10.10 -10.30 6.39
N LYS A 41 -11.20 -9.57 6.60
CA LYS A 41 -11.27 -8.15 6.27
C LYS A 41 -10.22 -7.35 7.05
N GLU A 42 -10.10 -7.57 8.35
CA GLU A 42 -9.06 -6.94 9.18
C GLU A 42 -7.64 -7.30 8.73
N ALA A 43 -7.39 -8.56 8.39
CA ALA A 43 -6.07 -8.99 7.89
C ALA A 43 -5.74 -8.33 6.54
N VAL A 44 -6.71 -8.24 5.64
CA VAL A 44 -6.57 -7.55 4.34
C VAL A 44 -6.33 -6.05 4.56
N ASP A 45 -7.06 -5.42 5.46
CA ASP A 45 -6.90 -3.98 5.74
C ASP A 45 -5.54 -3.68 6.38
N LYS A 46 -5.04 -4.54 7.28
CA LYS A 46 -3.67 -4.47 7.80
C LYS A 46 -2.62 -4.62 6.70
N ALA A 47 -2.78 -5.61 5.82
CA ALA A 47 -1.86 -5.82 4.72
C ALA A 47 -1.80 -4.60 3.79
N LYS A 48 -2.95 -3.99 3.45
CA LYS A 48 -3.02 -2.76 2.66
C LYS A 48 -2.28 -1.60 3.33
N GLN A 49 -2.47 -1.41 4.63
CA GLN A 49 -1.78 -0.38 5.39
C GLN A 49 -0.26 -0.62 5.41
N THR A 50 0.18 -1.85 5.63
CA THR A 50 1.61 -2.21 5.58
C THR A 50 2.20 -1.93 4.20
N THR A 51 1.50 -2.27 3.11
CA THR A 51 1.97 -1.95 1.75
C THR A 51 2.12 -0.44 1.55
N ALA A 52 1.14 0.36 1.99
CA ALA A 52 1.22 1.81 1.86
C ALA A 52 2.38 2.42 2.68
N GLN A 53 2.63 1.91 3.89
CA GLN A 53 3.78 2.35 4.70
C GLN A 53 5.13 2.01 4.06
N VAL A 54 5.26 0.82 3.48
CA VAL A 54 6.49 0.44 2.75
C VAL A 54 6.69 1.34 1.54
N GLU A 55 5.64 1.65 0.79
CA GLU A 55 5.73 2.54 -0.37
C GLU A 55 6.08 3.98 0.01
N LEU A 56 5.51 4.53 1.08
CA LEU A 56 5.93 5.83 1.62
C LEU A 56 7.41 5.81 2.03
N LYS A 57 7.89 4.71 2.63
CA LYS A 57 9.30 4.58 3.04
C LYS A 57 10.25 4.56 1.84
N ILE A 58 9.84 3.98 0.71
CA ILE A 58 10.64 4.02 -0.53
C ILE A 58 10.86 5.47 -0.97
N VAL A 59 9.81 6.29 -0.99
CA VAL A 59 9.90 7.69 -1.41
C VAL A 59 10.70 8.52 -0.40
N GLU A 60 10.46 8.31 0.90
CA GLU A 60 11.26 8.93 1.97
C GLU A 60 12.75 8.66 1.77
N THR A 61 13.15 7.41 1.51
CA THR A 61 14.56 7.07 1.29
C THR A 61 15.13 7.67 0.01
N ALA A 62 14.33 7.77 -1.07
CA ALA A 62 14.76 8.46 -2.29
C ALA A 62 15.00 9.96 -2.05
N GLU A 63 14.15 10.60 -1.23
CA GLU A 63 14.27 12.01 -0.85
C GLU A 63 15.42 12.26 0.11
N GLU A 64 15.67 11.37 1.06
CA GLU A 64 16.87 11.40 1.90
C GLU A 64 18.15 11.31 1.04
N ALA A 65 18.15 10.46 0.01
CA ALA A 65 19.27 10.35 -0.93
C ALA A 65 19.44 11.63 -1.76
N TYR A 66 18.36 12.16 -2.33
CA TYR A 66 18.38 13.43 -3.08
C TYR A 66 18.89 14.59 -2.20
N HIS A 67 18.39 14.69 -0.97
CA HIS A 67 18.78 15.71 0.00
C HIS A 67 20.26 15.59 0.39
N ALA A 68 20.78 14.37 0.55
CA ALA A 68 22.21 14.17 0.82
C ALA A 68 23.11 14.65 -0.33
N GLU A 69 22.64 14.56 -1.59
CA GLU A 69 23.39 15.01 -2.77
C GLU A 69 23.26 16.50 -3.05
N ASN A 70 22.08 17.09 -2.79
CA ASN A 70 21.72 18.44 -3.24
C ASN A 70 21.55 19.45 -2.10
N GLY A 71 21.53 18.99 -0.84
CA GLY A 71 21.31 19.83 0.34
C GLY A 71 19.88 20.34 0.51
N THR A 72 18.92 19.82 -0.27
CA THR A 72 17.50 20.18 -0.21
C THR A 72 16.63 19.02 -0.69
N TYR A 73 15.40 18.91 -0.17
CA TYR A 73 14.42 17.97 -0.70
C TYR A 73 13.85 18.48 -2.02
N THR A 74 13.46 17.58 -2.93
CA THR A 74 12.88 17.99 -4.23
C THR A 74 11.37 18.10 -4.14
N SER A 75 10.78 19.00 -4.92
CA SER A 75 9.31 19.05 -5.12
C SER A 75 8.87 18.28 -6.36
N ASN A 76 9.81 17.69 -7.09
CA ASN A 76 9.57 17.02 -8.36
C ASN A 76 9.87 15.52 -8.25
N ILE A 77 8.82 14.70 -8.39
CA ILE A 77 8.93 13.24 -8.33
C ILE A 77 9.91 12.68 -9.37
N SER A 78 10.03 13.31 -10.54
CA SER A 78 10.95 12.87 -11.60
C SER A 78 12.42 12.89 -11.16
N ASP A 79 12.78 13.78 -10.23
CA ASP A 79 14.15 13.85 -9.71
C ASP A 79 14.45 12.65 -8.79
N LEU A 80 13.43 11.96 -8.27
CA LEU A 80 13.57 10.78 -7.43
C LEU A 80 13.64 9.48 -8.22
N GLU A 81 13.19 9.49 -9.49
CA GLU A 81 13.19 8.30 -10.36
C GLU A 81 14.60 7.77 -10.63
N GLN A 82 15.63 8.61 -10.47
CA GLN A 82 17.03 8.20 -10.55
C GLN A 82 17.43 7.20 -9.45
N PHE A 83 16.74 7.20 -8.31
CA PHE A 83 16.98 6.29 -7.18
C PHE A 83 16.13 5.01 -7.25
N GLY A 84 15.21 4.92 -8.21
CA GLY A 84 14.38 3.74 -8.43
C GLY A 84 12.95 4.07 -8.85
N GLN A 85 12.13 3.03 -8.98
CA GLN A 85 10.71 3.21 -9.32
C GLN A 85 9.95 3.82 -8.15
N ILE A 86 9.40 5.02 -8.37
CA ILE A 86 8.52 5.69 -7.40
C ILE A 86 7.12 5.07 -7.47
N PRO A 87 6.49 4.75 -6.33
CA PRO A 87 5.12 4.25 -6.29
C PRO A 87 4.12 5.23 -6.93
N ASP A 88 3.15 4.70 -7.68
CA ASP A 88 2.05 5.49 -8.22
C ASP A 88 1.20 6.10 -7.10
N GLY A 89 0.62 7.27 -7.36
CA GLY A 89 -0.30 7.95 -6.43
C GLY A 89 0.40 8.72 -5.30
N VAL A 90 1.72 8.86 -5.36
CA VAL A 90 2.51 9.73 -4.48
C VAL A 90 2.36 11.19 -4.92
N THR A 91 2.29 12.10 -3.96
CA THR A 91 2.32 13.54 -4.17
C THR A 91 3.21 14.18 -3.12
N ILE A 92 4.18 15.00 -3.54
CA ILE A 92 4.99 15.81 -2.64
C ILE A 92 4.18 17.05 -2.26
N LEU A 93 3.91 17.21 -0.96
CA LEU A 93 3.12 18.33 -0.42
C LEU A 93 4.02 19.49 0.02
N GLU A 94 5.21 19.18 0.52
CA GLU A 94 6.21 20.14 0.98
C GLU A 94 7.59 19.53 0.79
N ALA A 95 8.51 20.31 0.24
CA ALA A 95 9.92 19.94 0.13
C ALA A 95 10.77 21.22 0.15
N ASN A 96 11.71 21.29 1.09
CA ASN A 96 12.68 22.37 1.22
C ASN A 96 13.95 21.84 1.93
N GLU A 97 14.81 22.71 2.47
CA GLU A 97 16.05 22.28 3.15
C GLU A 97 15.83 21.60 4.51
N SER A 98 14.64 21.69 5.11
CA SER A 98 14.40 21.25 6.49
C SER A 98 13.16 20.39 6.66
N ASN A 99 12.18 20.52 5.78
CA ASN A 99 10.92 19.81 5.84
C ASN A 99 10.66 19.06 4.54
N PHE A 100 10.06 17.90 4.71
CA PHE A 100 9.57 17.07 3.63
C PHE A 100 8.24 16.44 4.05
N ARG A 101 7.24 16.55 3.17
CA ARG A 101 5.91 15.97 3.38
C ARG A 101 5.36 15.33 2.11
N LEU A 102 4.78 14.15 2.26
CA LEU A 102 4.15 13.37 1.20
C LEU A 102 2.69 13.04 1.52
N LYS A 103 1.95 12.79 0.44
CA LYS A 103 0.67 12.09 0.42
C LYS A 103 0.79 10.87 -0.49
N LEU A 104 0.22 9.74 -0.11
CA LEU A 104 0.02 8.57 -0.97
C LEU A 104 -1.46 8.22 -1.04
N GLU A 105 -2.01 8.16 -2.24
CA GLU A 105 -3.38 7.70 -2.49
C GLU A 105 -3.37 6.25 -2.97
N LYS A 106 -3.84 5.32 -2.13
CA LYS A 106 -3.82 3.89 -2.45
C LYS A 106 -5.04 3.18 -1.88
N ASN A 107 -5.63 2.29 -2.68
CA ASN A 107 -6.79 1.49 -2.27
C ASN A 107 -7.98 2.31 -1.74
N GLY A 108 -8.16 3.54 -2.24
CA GLY A 108 -9.21 4.47 -1.78
C GLY A 108 -8.94 5.09 -0.41
N GLN A 109 -7.73 4.97 0.11
CA GLN A 109 -7.26 5.61 1.34
C GLN A 109 -6.12 6.57 1.03
N THR A 110 -5.95 7.56 1.92
CA THR A 110 -4.88 8.54 1.84
C THR A 110 -3.95 8.34 3.04
N TYR A 111 -2.67 8.22 2.76
CA TYR A 111 -1.60 8.07 3.75
C TYR A 111 -0.66 9.28 3.66
N TYR A 112 -0.03 9.65 4.77
CA TYR A 112 0.84 10.82 4.84
C TYR A 112 2.22 10.44 5.35
N PHE A 113 3.23 11.19 4.94
CA PHE A 113 4.54 11.16 5.57
C PHE A 113 5.03 12.59 5.84
N PRO A 114 5.56 12.90 7.02
CA PRO A 114 5.29 12.18 8.27
C PRO A 114 3.77 12.11 8.53
N ASP A 115 3.33 11.15 9.36
CA ASP A 115 1.92 10.77 9.64
C ASP A 115 1.00 11.88 10.25
N LYS A 116 1.38 13.17 10.15
CA LYS A 116 0.71 14.32 10.78
C LYS A 116 -0.43 14.91 9.94
#